data_AF-A0A2N5SAD9-F1
#
_entry.id   AF-A0A2N5SAD9-F1
#
_cell.length_a   1.000
_cell.length_b   1.000
_cell.length_c   1.000
_cell.angle_alpha   90.00
_cell.angle_beta   90.00
_cell.angle_gamma   90.00
#
_symmetry.space_group_name_H-M   'P 1'
#
loop_
_entity.id
_entity.type
_entity.pdbx_description
1 polymer ?
#
loop_
_entity_poly.entity_id
_entity_poly.type
_entity_poly.pdbx_seq_one_letter_code
_entity_poly.pdbx_strand_id
1 'polypeptide(L)'
;MVSNPTTPVTNPTKQPKKKAIPWERDGVDGGDSSMTILLNWITSDSNYQRWRGDTEHGKTKKSLCSEILEILKENGIHHRDTKGISQRITDLQTSYNTARDWRRNTGAGILESDLANGVKTVEDQLRTICRFWTSLTLSCCQGLLQTLSILGRQDLSSGQVADDVDEESQP
;
A
#
# COMPACT_ATOMS: atom_id res chain seq x y z
N MET A 1 51.34 45.95 33.30
CA MET A 1 50.34 44.90 33.58
C MET A 1 49.28 45.02 32.51
N VAL A 2 49.29 44.13 31.52
CA VAL A 2 48.36 44.17 30.37
C VAL A 2 47.26 43.15 30.65
N SER A 3 46.04 43.63 30.84
CA SER A 3 44.86 42.79 31.08
C SER A 3 44.19 42.46 29.74
N ASN A 4 44.07 41.16 29.45
CA ASN A 4 43.45 40.62 28.24
C ASN A 4 41.91 40.56 28.42
N PRO A 5 41.08 40.88 27.41
CA PRO A 5 39.63 40.73 27.51
C PRO A 5 39.20 39.30 27.17
N THR A 6 38.52 38.63 28.10
CA THR A 6 37.85 37.34 27.88
C THR A 6 36.52 37.56 27.16
N THR A 7 36.37 36.98 25.97
CA THR A 7 35.10 36.89 25.24
C THR A 7 34.17 35.86 25.88
N PRO A 8 32.86 36.12 25.98
CA PRO A 8 31.88 35.12 26.40
C PRO A 8 31.59 34.12 25.27
N VAL A 9 31.79 32.84 25.56
CA VAL A 9 31.41 31.73 24.68
C VAL A 9 29.88 31.59 24.71
N THR A 10 29.21 31.97 23.62
CA THR A 10 27.80 31.64 23.38
C THR A 10 27.65 30.15 23.08
N ASN A 11 27.00 29.43 24.00
CA ASN A 11 26.54 28.06 23.78
C ASN A 11 25.56 27.99 22.60
N PRO A 12 25.71 27.05 21.65
CA PRO A 12 24.74 26.88 20.57
C PRO A 12 23.42 26.34 21.13
N THR A 13 22.38 27.17 21.08
CA THR A 13 20.99 26.79 21.35
C THR A 13 20.57 25.65 20.43
N LYS A 14 20.21 24.49 21.02
CA LYS A 14 19.60 23.35 20.32
C LYS A 14 18.35 23.83 19.58
N GLN A 15 18.40 23.79 18.26
CA GLN A 15 17.25 24.05 17.38
C GLN A 15 16.08 23.12 17.75
N PRO A 16 14.85 23.63 17.89
CA PRO A 16 13.69 22.78 18.16
C PRO A 16 13.47 21.82 17.00
N LYS A 17 13.44 20.52 17.28
CA LYS A 17 13.12 19.48 16.28
C LYS A 17 11.70 19.73 15.77
N LYS A 18 11.54 20.03 14.48
CA LYS A 18 10.22 20.12 13.83
C LYS A 18 9.46 18.81 14.09
N LYS A 19 8.21 18.92 14.55
CA LYS A 19 7.35 17.75 14.78
C LYS A 19 7.17 17.02 13.44
N ALA A 20 7.32 15.70 13.46
CA ALA A 20 7.08 14.88 12.27
C ALA A 20 5.62 15.04 11.83
N ILE A 21 5.39 15.29 10.55
CA ILE A 21 4.05 15.41 9.99
C ILE A 21 3.44 14.00 9.89
N PRO A 22 2.26 13.74 10.46
CA PRO A 22 1.57 12.46 10.32
C PRO A 22 1.30 12.12 8.85
N TRP A 23 1.48 10.87 8.45
CA TRP A 23 1.31 10.41 7.05
C TRP A 23 -0.13 10.52 6.56
N GLU A 24 -1.07 10.59 7.49
CA GLU A 24 -2.52 10.67 7.27
C GLU A 24 -3.04 12.09 7.06
N ARG A 25 -2.21 13.10 7.38
CA ARG A 25 -2.66 14.50 7.51
C ARG A 25 -1.71 15.46 6.82
N ASP A 26 -0.97 14.97 5.85
CA ASP A 26 0.02 15.71 5.10
C ASP A 26 -0.37 15.95 3.64
N GLY A 27 -1.63 15.70 3.29
CA GLY A 27 -2.21 16.10 2.01
C GLY A 27 -2.15 17.61 1.83
N VAL A 28 -1.92 18.03 0.59
CA VAL A 28 -1.75 19.44 0.19
C VAL A 28 -2.94 19.83 -0.69
N ASP A 29 -3.47 21.04 -0.51
CA ASP A 29 -4.57 21.61 -1.32
C ASP A 29 -5.83 20.73 -1.43
N GLY A 30 -6.14 19.97 -0.38
CA GLY A 30 -7.27 19.05 -0.36
C GLY A 30 -7.02 17.72 -1.09
N GLY A 31 -5.80 17.50 -1.58
CA GLY A 31 -5.35 16.25 -2.18
C GLY A 31 -5.11 15.11 -1.18
N ASP A 32 -4.76 13.95 -1.73
CA ASP A 32 -4.55 12.73 -0.94
C ASP A 32 -3.34 12.85 0.00
N SER A 33 -3.47 12.25 1.19
CA SER A 33 -2.36 12.12 2.14
C SER A 33 -1.31 11.12 1.64
N SER A 34 -0.08 11.20 2.14
CA SER A 34 0.97 10.21 1.85
C SER A 34 0.52 8.78 2.13
N MET A 35 -0.27 8.60 3.19
CA MET A 35 -0.81 7.31 3.59
C MET A 35 -1.85 6.80 2.60
N THR A 36 -2.73 7.67 2.11
CA THR A 36 -3.73 7.32 1.09
C THR A 36 -3.05 6.92 -0.21
N ILE A 37 -2.07 7.71 -0.67
CA ILE A 37 -1.27 7.42 -1.86
C ILE A 37 -0.57 6.07 -1.72
N LEU A 38 0.03 5.80 -0.56
CA LEU A 38 0.73 4.54 -0.30
C LEU A 38 -0.22 3.33 -0.31
N LEU A 39 -1.40 3.48 0.28
CA LEU A 39 -2.43 2.43 0.27
C LEU A 39 -2.92 2.18 -1.14
N ASN A 40 -3.30 3.23 -1.88
CA ASN A 40 -3.72 3.11 -3.27
C ASN A 40 -2.66 2.41 -4.12
N TRP A 41 -1.39 2.80 -3.98
CA TRP A 41 -0.29 2.17 -4.71
C TRP A 41 -0.13 0.69 -4.37
N ILE A 42 -0.13 0.32 -3.08
CA ILE A 42 0.09 -1.09 -2.66
C ILE A 42 -1.10 -1.99 -2.99
N THR A 43 -2.31 -1.44 -3.03
CA THR A 43 -3.53 -2.18 -3.37
C THR A 43 -3.85 -2.18 -4.87
N SER A 44 -3.10 -1.44 -5.68
CA SER A 44 -3.28 -1.39 -7.14
C SER A 44 -2.61 -2.58 -7.81
N ASP A 45 -3.36 -3.25 -8.69
CA ASP A 45 -2.93 -4.33 -9.59
C ASP A 45 -1.78 -5.21 -9.04
N SER A 46 -0.65 -5.25 -9.74
CA SER A 46 0.49 -6.11 -9.46
C SER A 46 1.55 -5.46 -8.55
N ASN A 47 1.28 -4.28 -7.97
CA ASN A 47 2.29 -3.51 -7.25
C ASN A 47 2.79 -4.22 -5.99
N TYR A 48 1.91 -4.93 -5.28
CA TYR A 48 2.34 -5.74 -4.15
C TYR A 48 3.22 -6.93 -4.59
N GLN A 49 2.90 -7.61 -5.69
CA GLN A 49 3.73 -8.68 -6.27
C GLN A 49 5.10 -8.14 -6.68
N ARG A 50 5.13 -6.98 -7.34
CA ARG A 50 6.37 -6.25 -7.68
C ARG A 50 7.19 -5.94 -6.43
N TRP A 51 6.55 -5.50 -5.36
CA TRP A 51 7.19 -5.19 -4.08
C TRP A 51 7.75 -6.41 -3.35
N ARG A 52 7.09 -7.57 -3.47
CA ARG A 52 7.51 -8.85 -2.89
C ARG A 52 8.66 -9.50 -3.67
N GLY A 53 8.85 -9.11 -4.92
CA GLY A 53 9.87 -9.67 -5.81
C GLY A 53 9.40 -10.91 -6.58
N ASP A 54 8.08 -11.12 -6.67
CA ASP A 54 7.47 -12.31 -7.31
C ASP A 54 7.36 -12.17 -8.85
N THR A 55 8.15 -11.30 -9.47
CA THR A 55 8.11 -11.02 -10.93
C THR A 55 9.44 -11.38 -11.59
N GLU A 56 9.40 -11.94 -12.81
CA GLU A 56 10.59 -12.42 -13.57
C GLU A 56 11.72 -11.38 -13.71
N HIS A 57 11.38 -10.09 -13.72
CA HIS A 57 12.35 -8.98 -13.81
C HIS A 57 12.37 -8.10 -12.55
N GLY A 58 12.24 -8.71 -11.36
CA GLY A 58 12.13 -8.08 -10.04
C GLY A 58 12.70 -6.65 -9.95
N LYS A 59 11.80 -5.66 -9.92
CA LYS A 59 12.21 -4.27 -9.64
C LYS A 59 12.73 -4.20 -8.20
N THR A 60 13.85 -3.52 -7.99
CA THR A 60 14.38 -3.34 -6.63
C THR A 60 13.38 -2.57 -5.75
N LYS A 61 13.31 -2.89 -4.46
CA LYS A 61 12.50 -2.09 -3.50
C LYS A 61 12.82 -0.60 -3.56
N LYS A 62 14.09 -0.25 -3.84
CA LYS A 62 14.55 1.13 -4.01
C LYS A 62 13.88 1.82 -5.21
N SER A 63 13.81 1.17 -6.37
CA SER A 63 13.16 1.76 -7.55
C SER A 63 11.66 1.91 -7.37
N LEU A 64 11.01 0.97 -6.67
CA LEU A 64 9.59 1.10 -6.30
C LEU A 64 9.35 2.25 -5.32
N CYS A 65 10.24 2.44 -4.34
CA CYS A 65 10.16 3.60 -3.45
C CYS A 65 10.35 4.92 -4.19
N SER A 66 11.22 4.96 -5.21
CA SER A 66 11.36 6.14 -6.06
C SER A 66 10.09 6.43 -6.87
N GLU A 67 9.44 5.40 -7.43
CA GLU A 67 8.16 5.54 -8.13
C GLU A 67 7.09 6.17 -7.23
N ILE A 68 6.94 5.67 -6.00
CA ILE A 68 5.99 6.23 -5.02
C ILE A 68 6.39 7.66 -4.64
N LEU A 69 7.69 7.95 -4.50
CA LEU A 69 8.16 9.30 -4.17
C LEU A 69 7.79 10.31 -5.25
N GLU A 70 7.84 9.93 -6.53
CA GLU A 70 7.39 10.83 -7.61
C GLU A 70 5.88 11.08 -7.52
N ILE A 71 5.05 10.06 -7.26
CA ILE A 71 3.60 10.24 -7.04
C ILE A 71 3.33 11.20 -5.87
N LEU A 72 4.08 11.09 -4.77
CA LEU A 72 3.96 12.00 -3.63
C LEU A 72 4.30 13.45 -4.02
N LYS A 73 5.36 13.66 -4.81
CA LYS A 73 5.75 15.00 -5.29
C LYS A 73 4.72 15.58 -6.25
N GLU A 74 4.13 14.76 -7.13
CA GLU A 74 3.02 15.17 -8.01
C GLU A 74 1.79 15.64 -7.22
N ASN A 75 1.60 15.12 -6.01
CA ASN A 75 0.56 15.54 -5.07
C ASN A 75 1.02 16.68 -4.12
N GLY A 76 2.14 17.35 -4.41
CA GLY A 76 2.66 18.47 -3.62
C GLY A 76 3.38 18.07 -2.32
N ILE A 77 3.59 16.77 -2.08
CA ILE A 77 4.21 16.26 -0.86
C ILE A 77 5.72 16.06 -1.06
N HIS A 78 6.52 17.07 -0.69
CA HIS A 78 7.98 17.07 -0.93
C HIS A 78 8.84 16.67 0.28
N HIS A 79 8.24 16.45 1.46
CA HIS A 79 9.00 16.22 2.70
C HIS A 79 9.24 14.73 3.02
N ARG A 80 8.77 13.81 2.17
CA ARG A 80 8.96 12.37 2.30
C ARG A 80 10.21 11.91 1.57
N ASP A 81 10.77 10.77 1.99
CA ASP A 81 11.93 10.15 1.35
C ASP A 81 11.71 8.65 1.12
N THR A 82 12.54 8.05 0.27
CA THR A 82 12.44 6.63 -0.09
C THR A 82 12.64 5.69 1.11
N LYS A 83 13.41 6.10 2.12
CA LYS A 83 13.63 5.33 3.34
C LYS A 83 12.36 5.26 4.18
N GLY A 84 11.70 6.40 4.38
CA GLY A 84 10.43 6.51 5.09
C GLY A 84 9.32 5.74 4.39
N ILE A 85 9.27 5.81 3.05
CA ILE A 85 8.32 5.02 2.25
C ILE A 85 8.56 3.52 2.46
N SER A 86 9.80 3.06 2.32
CA SER A 86 10.14 1.65 2.53
C SER A 86 9.79 1.17 3.93
N GLN A 87 10.07 1.98 4.95
CA GLN A 87 9.70 1.66 6.33
C GLN A 87 8.17 1.58 6.46
N ARG A 88 7.44 2.54 5.89
CA ARG A 88 5.98 2.57 6.03
C ARG A 88 5.28 1.39 5.36
N ILE A 89 5.78 0.93 4.21
CA ILE A 89 5.28 -0.30 3.57
C ILE A 89 5.60 -1.52 4.45
N THR A 90 6.77 -1.57 5.06
CA THR A 90 7.15 -2.67 5.97
C THR A 90 6.25 -2.71 7.22
N ASP A 91 5.90 -1.54 7.78
CA ASP A 91 4.98 -1.42 8.92
C ASP A 91 3.56 -1.89 8.54
N LEU A 92 3.10 -1.51 7.34
CA LEU A 92 1.82 -1.97 6.80
C LEU A 92 1.79 -3.49 6.66
N GLN A 93 2.83 -4.09 6.08
CA GLN A 93 2.94 -5.55 5.95
C GLN A 93 2.95 -6.24 7.31
N THR A 94 3.73 -5.72 8.25
CA THR A 94 3.83 -6.27 9.61
C THR A 94 2.48 -6.24 10.30
N SER A 95 1.82 -5.08 10.37
CA SER A 95 0.51 -4.95 11.01
C SER A 95 -0.56 -5.83 10.35
N TYR A 96 -0.56 -5.91 9.01
CA TYR A 96 -1.48 -6.79 8.28
C TYR A 96 -1.24 -8.26 8.61
N ASN A 97 0.01 -8.72 8.59
CA ASN A 97 0.34 -10.11 8.94
C ASN A 97 -0.02 -10.42 10.39
N THR A 98 0.27 -9.52 11.33
CA THR A 98 -0.16 -9.68 12.73
C THR A 98 -1.67 -9.81 12.85
N ALA A 99 -2.44 -8.97 12.15
CA ALA A 99 -3.90 -9.05 12.14
C ALA A 99 -4.39 -10.36 11.49
N ARG A 100 -3.74 -10.79 10.41
CA ARG A 100 -4.05 -12.06 9.71
C ARG A 100 -3.75 -13.27 10.59
N ASP A 101 -2.61 -13.28 11.26
CA ASP A 101 -2.20 -14.36 12.15
C ASP A 101 -3.10 -14.40 13.39
N TRP A 102 -3.43 -13.23 13.95
CA TRP A 102 -4.44 -13.12 15.00
C TRP A 102 -5.77 -13.73 14.53
N ARG A 103 -6.28 -13.33 13.36
CA ARG A 103 -7.54 -13.88 12.81
C ARG A 103 -7.51 -15.39 12.62
N ARG A 104 -6.35 -15.95 12.23
CA ARG A 104 -6.17 -17.40 12.00
C ARG A 104 -6.04 -18.19 13.30
N ASN A 105 -5.41 -17.61 14.31
CA ASN A 105 -5.13 -18.25 15.59
C ASN A 105 -6.25 -18.04 16.63
N THR A 106 -7.17 -17.09 16.41
CA THR A 106 -8.38 -16.93 17.22
C THR A 106 -9.38 -18.05 16.93
N GLY A 107 -9.10 -19.24 17.48
CA GLY A 107 -10.08 -20.31 17.66
C GLY A 107 -10.98 -20.13 18.89
N ALA A 108 -10.82 -19.04 19.64
CA ALA A 108 -11.41 -18.81 20.97
C ALA A 108 -12.43 -17.64 21.05
N GLY A 109 -12.66 -16.88 19.97
CA GLY A 109 -13.55 -15.71 19.99
C GLY A 109 -12.91 -14.43 20.55
N ILE A 110 -13.74 -13.40 20.78
CA ILE A 110 -13.34 -12.11 21.40
C ILE A 110 -13.11 -12.35 22.90
N LEU A 111 -11.97 -11.92 23.44
CA LEU A 111 -11.66 -12.10 24.87
C LEU A 111 -12.34 -11.02 25.72
N GLU A 112 -12.53 -11.30 27.01
CA GLU A 112 -13.12 -10.35 27.97
C GLU A 112 -12.31 -9.04 28.09
N SER A 113 -10.98 -9.12 27.94
CA SER A 113 -10.11 -7.94 27.88
C SER A 113 -10.36 -7.07 26.65
N ASP A 114 -10.72 -7.68 25.51
CA ASP A 114 -11.06 -6.93 24.29
C ASP A 114 -12.38 -6.19 24.48
N LEU A 115 -13.36 -6.84 25.12
CA LEU A 115 -14.64 -6.22 25.45
C LEU A 115 -14.47 -5.02 26.40
N ALA A 116 -13.59 -5.15 27.40
CA ALA A 116 -13.24 -4.04 28.31
C ALA A 116 -12.58 -2.85 27.58
N ASN A 117 -11.88 -3.12 26.47
CA ASN A 117 -11.32 -2.09 25.58
C ASN A 117 -12.34 -1.57 24.55
N GLY A 118 -13.62 -1.97 24.66
CA GLY A 118 -14.69 -1.51 23.79
C GLY A 118 -14.77 -2.23 22.43
N VAL A 119 -14.03 -3.33 22.26
CA VAL A 119 -14.04 -4.15 21.04
C VAL A 119 -15.29 -5.04 21.04
N LYS A 120 -16.16 -4.84 20.05
CA LYS A 120 -17.46 -5.55 19.97
C LYS A 120 -17.48 -6.64 18.92
N THR A 121 -16.59 -6.55 17.93
CA THR A 121 -16.54 -7.46 16.79
C THR A 121 -15.10 -7.90 16.49
N VAL A 122 -14.96 -9.03 15.79
CA VAL A 122 -13.68 -9.49 15.26
C VAL A 122 -13.05 -8.42 14.37
N GLU A 123 -13.86 -7.68 13.62
CA GLU A 123 -13.36 -6.58 12.78
C GLU A 123 -12.85 -5.38 13.58
N ASP A 124 -13.48 -5.05 14.70
CA ASP A 124 -12.98 -3.98 15.58
C ASP A 124 -11.59 -4.33 16.09
N GLN A 125 -11.37 -5.59 16.48
CA GLN A 125 -10.05 -6.04 16.91
C GLN A 125 -9.04 -6.04 15.75
N LEU A 126 -9.47 -6.41 14.55
CA LEU A 126 -8.59 -6.34 13.39
C LEU A 126 -8.18 -4.89 13.09
N ARG A 127 -9.07 -3.93 13.30
CA ARG A 127 -8.77 -2.49 13.15
C ARG A 127 -7.87 -1.94 14.26
N THR A 128 -7.85 -2.52 15.46
CA THR A 128 -6.87 -2.14 16.50
C THR A 128 -5.46 -2.61 16.17
N ILE A 129 -5.32 -3.80 15.56
CA ILE A 129 -4.03 -4.36 15.15
C ILE A 129 -3.53 -3.74 13.84
N CYS A 130 -4.41 -3.68 12.83
CA CYS A 130 -4.12 -3.14 11.51
C CYS A 130 -5.22 -2.15 11.14
N ARG A 131 -4.93 -0.86 11.32
CA ARG A 131 -5.91 0.21 11.06
C ARG A 131 -6.50 0.19 9.65
N PHE A 132 -5.75 -0.30 8.67
CA PHE A 132 -6.17 -0.38 7.27
C PHE A 132 -6.61 -1.78 6.84
N TRP A 133 -6.98 -2.63 7.81
CA TRP A 133 -7.39 -4.01 7.57
C TRP A 133 -8.44 -4.12 6.45
N THR A 134 -9.51 -3.33 6.51
CA THR A 134 -10.58 -3.36 5.51
C THR A 134 -10.07 -2.92 4.13
N SER A 135 -9.28 -1.86 4.03
CA SER A 135 -8.72 -1.40 2.76
C SER A 135 -7.80 -2.44 2.13
N LEU A 136 -6.93 -3.07 2.93
CA LEU A 136 -5.98 -4.09 2.46
C LEU A 136 -6.66 -5.42 2.11
N THR A 137 -7.75 -5.79 2.79
CA THR A 137 -8.50 -7.02 2.52
C THR A 137 -9.50 -6.90 1.39
N LEU A 138 -10.21 -5.76 1.27
CA LEU A 138 -11.19 -5.53 0.21
C LEU A 138 -10.53 -5.56 -1.17
N SER A 139 -9.37 -4.91 -1.31
CA SER A 139 -8.59 -4.94 -2.55
C SER A 139 -8.04 -6.34 -2.89
N CYS A 140 -7.74 -7.16 -1.87
CA CYS A 140 -7.34 -8.56 -2.07
C CYS A 140 -8.52 -9.42 -2.58
N CYS A 141 -9.75 -9.11 -2.19
CA CYS A 141 -10.97 -9.73 -2.75
C CYS A 141 -11.33 -9.19 -4.14
N GLN A 142 -11.02 -7.93 -4.45
CA GLN A 142 -11.28 -7.32 -5.76
C GLN A 142 -10.38 -7.89 -6.88
N GLY A 143 -9.16 -8.35 -6.56
CA GLY A 143 -8.33 -9.11 -7.51
C GLY A 143 -8.97 -10.44 -7.97
N LEU A 144 -9.91 -10.99 -7.19
CA LEU A 144 -10.71 -12.17 -7.55
C LEU A 144 -11.95 -11.83 -8.41
N LEU A 145 -12.44 -10.60 -8.37
CA LEU A 145 -13.61 -10.16 -9.16
C LEU A 145 -13.22 -9.61 -10.55
N GLN A 146 -12.03 -9.00 -10.68
CA GLN A 146 -11.51 -8.59 -12.00
C GLN A 146 -11.12 -9.78 -12.88
N THR A 147 -10.59 -10.87 -12.31
CA THR A 147 -10.29 -12.12 -13.05
C THR A 147 -11.55 -12.80 -13.59
N LEU A 148 -12.68 -12.70 -12.89
CA LEU A 148 -13.98 -13.19 -13.39
C LEU A 148 -14.59 -12.31 -14.48
N SER A 149 -14.22 -11.02 -14.55
CA SER A 149 -14.69 -10.10 -15.58
C SER A 149 -13.98 -10.31 -16.93
N ILE A 150 -12.72 -10.75 -16.91
CA ILE A 150 -11.89 -10.96 -18.10
C ILE A 150 -12.23 -12.29 -18.79
N LEU A 151 -12.68 -13.31 -18.06
CA LEU A 151 -13.09 -14.61 -18.63
C LEU A 151 -14.50 -14.62 -19.24
N GLY A 152 -15.24 -13.50 -19.21
CA GLY A 152 -16.63 -13.43 -19.67
C GLY A 152 -16.87 -12.75 -21.02
N ARG A 153 -15.83 -12.44 -21.82
CA ARG A 153 -16.00 -11.59 -23.01
C ARG A 153 -15.19 -11.99 -24.26
N GLN A 154 -15.13 -13.28 -24.58
CA GLN A 154 -14.87 -13.85 -25.93
C GLN A 154 -15.54 -15.24 -25.87
N ASP A 155 -16.51 -15.67 -26.68
CA ASP A 155 -16.90 -15.36 -28.04
C ASP A 155 -18.40 -15.68 -28.19
N LEU A 156 -19.16 -14.72 -28.70
CA LEU A 156 -20.51 -14.95 -29.23
C LEU A 156 -20.73 -13.92 -30.34
N SER A 157 -19.85 -13.91 -31.34
CA SER A 157 -20.14 -13.25 -32.62
C SER A 157 -19.10 -13.54 -33.70
N SER A 158 -19.39 -14.50 -34.58
CA SER A 158 -19.42 -14.24 -36.02
C SER A 158 -20.27 -15.29 -36.71
N GLY A 159 -21.27 -14.80 -37.44
CA GLY A 159 -22.24 -15.60 -38.17
C GLY A 159 -21.72 -16.18 -39.48
N GLN A 160 -22.60 -17.02 -40.05
CA GLN A 160 -22.60 -17.64 -41.36
C GLN A 160 -22.11 -16.78 -42.52
N VAL A 161 -21.46 -17.44 -43.50
CA VAL A 161 -21.84 -17.72 -44.91
C VAL A 161 -20.63 -18.42 -45.56
N ALA A 162 -20.66 -19.31 -46.56
CA ALA A 162 -21.66 -19.80 -47.52
C ALA A 162 -21.08 -21.07 -48.20
N ASP A 163 -21.98 -21.93 -48.69
CA ASP A 163 -21.99 -22.67 -49.97
C ASP A 163 -20.71 -23.42 -50.42
N ASP A 164 -20.71 -24.77 -50.49
CA ASP A 164 -21.24 -25.67 -51.55
C ASP A 164 -20.22 -25.98 -52.68
N VAL A 165 -20.45 -27.13 -53.32
CA VAL A 165 -19.86 -27.66 -54.59
C VAL A 165 -18.72 -28.69 -54.49
N ASP A 166 -19.11 -29.93 -54.81
CA ASP A 166 -18.37 -31.10 -55.32
C ASP A 166 -17.23 -30.81 -56.33
N GLU A 167 -16.22 -31.68 -56.40
CA GLU A 167 -15.89 -32.44 -57.62
C GLU A 167 -14.72 -33.40 -57.35
N GLU A 168 -15.02 -34.66 -57.65
CA GLU A 168 -14.19 -35.83 -57.83
C GLU A 168 -13.04 -35.66 -58.87
N SER A 169 -12.15 -36.64 -58.87
CA SER A 169 -11.12 -36.98 -59.87
C SER A 169 -9.76 -36.31 -59.73
N GLN A 170 -8.75 -37.15 -59.55
CA GLN A 170 -7.65 -37.23 -60.51
C GLN A 170 -6.90 -38.59 -60.42
N PRO A 171 -6.18 -38.98 -61.49
CA PRO A 171 -5.95 -40.36 -61.93
C PRO A 171 -4.84 -41.13 -61.19
#